data_AF-A0A2Z5ELK9-F1
#
_entry.id   AF-A0A2Z5ELK9-F1
#
_cell.length_a   1.000
_cell.length_b   1.000
_cell.length_c   1.000
_cell.angle_alpha   90.00
_cell.angle_beta   90.00
_cell.angle_gamma   90.00
#
_symmetry.space_group_name_H-M   'P 1'
#
loop_
_entity.id
_entity.type
_entity.pdbx_description
1 polymer ?
#
loop_
_entity_poly.entity_id
_entity_poly.type
_entity_poly.pdbx_seq_one_letter_code
_entity_poly.pdbx_strand_id
1 'polypeptide(L)'
;MRISSRSESCLAVKPKSPSCTAYCLLCGGGIRILRNDPAHPLLIWRLSRLEKDGWHDNEAARERDVSEAGRGRVAIVTGGTRGIGAAIVQLLLEQGFAVATCGRTPPQEPVTANGLAAEFESCDIRDPEAVRAWIDGVAGRHGRIDLVVNNAGGSPQAQAATASPRFSERILQLNLLAPLHVSQAAYRHLRASRGAIVNIASVSGVRPSPDTAIYGAAKAGLLSLTTSLAQEWGPEVRVNAVIVGLIETESAEMTYGSVHAQERIAASLPLGRLGRGRDIAEAVAFLASPAAAYVSGAQLEVHGGGERPLFLEIVKDEAAGS
;
A
#
# COMPACT_ATOMS: atom_id res chain seq x y z
N MET A 1 9.51 -15.98 -32.08
CA MET A 1 10.96 -16.13 -32.26
C MET A 1 11.34 -17.59 -32.13
N ARG A 2 12.35 -18.05 -32.88
CA ARG A 2 13.12 -19.25 -32.54
C ARG A 2 14.55 -18.78 -32.28
N ILE A 3 15.12 -19.19 -31.16
CA ILE A 3 16.50 -18.85 -30.77
C ILE A 3 17.39 -19.94 -31.37
N SER A 4 18.32 -19.59 -32.25
CA SER A 4 19.28 -20.55 -32.82
C SER A 4 20.70 -20.14 -32.44
N SER A 5 21.33 -21.00 -31.63
CA SER A 5 22.73 -20.98 -31.16
C SER A 5 23.17 -19.83 -30.24
N ARG A 6 23.79 -20.21 -29.12
CA ARG A 6 24.56 -19.33 -28.23
C ARG A 6 26.05 -19.47 -28.58
N SER A 7 26.71 -18.36 -28.87
CA SER A 7 28.15 -18.18 -28.64
C SER A 7 28.29 -16.95 -27.74
N GLU A 8 29.24 -16.99 -26.80
CA GLU A 8 29.32 -16.24 -25.53
C GLU A 8 29.40 -14.71 -25.57
N SER A 9 28.74 -14.02 -26.50
CA SER A 9 28.56 -12.55 -26.39
C SER A 9 27.44 -11.96 -27.23
N CYS A 10 26.82 -12.71 -28.17
CA CYS A 10 25.81 -12.12 -29.06
C CYS A 10 24.65 -13.06 -29.39
N LEU A 11 23.42 -12.53 -29.38
CA LEU A 11 22.19 -13.22 -29.78
C LEU A 11 21.75 -12.76 -31.17
N ALA A 12 21.64 -13.68 -32.13
CA ALA A 12 21.09 -13.41 -33.45
C ALA A 12 19.57 -13.65 -33.45
N VAL A 13 18.79 -12.63 -33.82
CA VAL A 13 17.32 -12.72 -33.89
C VAL A 13 16.86 -12.70 -35.34
N LYS A 14 16.21 -13.77 -35.79
CA LYS A 14 15.55 -13.85 -37.12
C LYS A 14 14.04 -13.53 -37.01
N PRO A 15 13.48 -12.70 -37.90
CA PRO A 15 12.04 -12.52 -38.01
C PRO A 15 11.35 -13.80 -38.52
N LYS A 16 10.06 -13.95 -38.19
CA LYS A 16 9.26 -15.15 -38.52
C LYS A 16 8.75 -15.18 -39.96
N SER A 17 8.85 -14.10 -40.75
CA SER A 17 8.39 -14.09 -42.14
C SER A 17 9.54 -14.42 -43.11
N PRO A 18 9.29 -15.23 -44.15
CA PRO A 18 10.31 -15.60 -45.14
C PRO A 18 10.75 -14.43 -46.05
N SER A 19 10.04 -13.30 -46.01
CA SER A 19 10.30 -12.11 -46.83
C SER A 19 11.16 -11.03 -46.15
N CYS A 20 11.44 -11.14 -44.86
CA CYS A 20 12.11 -10.10 -44.09
C CYS A 20 13.57 -10.48 -43.83
N THR A 21 14.51 -9.71 -44.42
CA THR A 21 15.96 -10.01 -44.40
C THR A 21 16.71 -9.21 -43.32
N ALA A 22 16.00 -8.58 -42.39
CA ALA A 22 16.60 -7.77 -41.33
C ALA A 22 17.19 -8.65 -40.22
N TYR A 23 18.47 -8.43 -39.90
CA TYR A 23 19.20 -9.11 -38.82
C TYR A 23 19.65 -8.08 -37.79
N CYS A 24 19.31 -8.33 -36.52
CA CYS A 24 19.87 -7.60 -35.38
C CYS A 24 20.76 -8.55 -34.57
N LEU A 25 21.95 -8.09 -34.22
CA LEU A 25 22.78 -8.71 -33.20
C LEU A 25 22.56 -7.96 -31.89
N LEU A 26 22.13 -8.69 -30.85
CA LEU A 26 22.15 -8.23 -29.48
C LEU A 26 23.51 -8.63 -28.90
N CYS A 27 24.45 -7.70 -28.77
CA CYS A 27 25.71 -7.93 -28.08
C CYS A 27 25.71 -7.09 -26.79
N GLY A 28 26.25 -7.62 -25.69
CA GLY A 28 26.14 -7.08 -24.32
C GLY A 28 26.59 -5.62 -24.14
N GLY A 29 25.74 -4.67 -24.58
CA GLY A 29 26.00 -3.23 -24.60
C GLY A 29 25.29 -2.45 -25.71
N GLY A 30 24.58 -3.10 -26.66
CA GLY A 30 23.77 -2.40 -27.66
C GLY A 30 23.21 -3.27 -28.79
N ILE A 31 22.27 -2.71 -29.57
CA ILE A 31 21.72 -3.33 -30.79
C ILE A 31 22.52 -2.80 -31.99
N ARG A 32 23.15 -3.68 -32.77
CA ARG A 32 23.70 -3.32 -34.09
C ARG A 32 22.80 -3.84 -35.21
N ILE A 33 22.30 -2.93 -36.05
CA ILE A 33 21.54 -3.27 -37.25
C ILE A 33 22.54 -3.62 -38.37
N LEU A 34 22.52 -4.86 -38.86
CA LEU A 34 23.53 -5.32 -39.85
C LEU A 34 23.13 -5.10 -41.31
N ARG A 35 21.85 -4.94 -41.65
CA ARG A 35 21.40 -4.62 -43.01
C ARG A 35 20.15 -3.76 -43.02
N ASN A 36 20.16 -2.78 -43.91
CA ASN A 36 19.11 -1.79 -44.14
C ASN A 36 18.11 -2.34 -45.17
N ASP A 37 16.82 -2.43 -44.82
CA ASP A 37 15.75 -2.80 -45.74
C ASP A 37 14.84 -1.58 -45.98
N PRO A 38 14.83 -0.99 -47.20
CA PRO A 38 14.08 0.23 -47.47
C PRO A 38 12.55 0.08 -47.40
N ALA A 39 12.01 -1.14 -47.28
CA ALA A 39 10.57 -1.39 -47.23
C ALA A 39 9.92 -1.11 -45.85
N HIS A 40 10.68 -0.88 -44.77
CA HIS A 40 10.14 -0.76 -43.41
C HIS A 40 10.71 0.42 -42.58
N PRO A 41 10.36 1.68 -42.91
CA PRO A 41 10.90 2.88 -42.26
C PRO A 41 10.50 3.04 -40.78
N LEU A 42 9.34 2.52 -40.36
CA LEU A 42 8.87 2.63 -38.96
C LEU A 42 9.65 1.74 -37.98
N LEU A 43 10.14 0.59 -38.44
CA LEU A 43 10.96 -0.29 -37.60
C LEU A 43 12.33 0.35 -37.35
N ILE A 44 12.89 1.01 -38.36
CA ILE A 44 14.15 1.75 -38.30
C ILE A 44 14.02 2.94 -37.34
N TRP A 45 12.93 3.71 -37.42
CA TRP A 45 12.68 4.82 -36.48
C TRP A 45 12.60 4.31 -35.03
N ARG A 46 11.90 3.19 -34.79
CA ARG A 46 11.72 2.61 -33.45
C ARG A 46 13.03 2.04 -32.87
N LEU A 47 13.87 1.41 -33.71
CA LEU A 47 15.16 0.86 -33.30
C LEU A 47 16.23 1.94 -33.12
N SER A 48 16.25 2.97 -33.98
CA SER A 48 17.18 4.10 -33.85
C SER A 48 16.93 4.95 -32.59
N ARG A 49 15.68 4.96 -32.09
CA ARG A 49 15.33 5.56 -30.80
C ARG A 49 15.89 4.77 -29.62
N LEU A 50 15.84 3.44 -29.69
CA LEU A 50 16.44 2.54 -28.69
C LEU A 50 17.98 2.63 -28.67
N GLU A 51 18.61 2.93 -29.81
CA GLU A 51 20.06 3.14 -29.92
C GLU A 51 20.51 4.49 -29.33
N LYS A 52 19.68 5.55 -29.46
CA LYS A 52 19.95 6.87 -28.86
C LYS A 52 19.71 6.92 -27.35
N ASP A 53 18.71 6.19 -26.86
CA ASP A 53 18.32 6.25 -25.45
C ASP A 53 19.19 5.35 -24.55
N GLY A 54 20.02 4.48 -25.13
CA GLY A 54 20.93 3.59 -24.42
C GLY A 54 20.18 2.60 -23.53
N TRP A 55 20.30 1.30 -23.79
CA TRP A 55 19.83 0.29 -22.84
C TRP A 55 20.84 0.19 -21.69
N HIS A 56 20.88 1.24 -20.86
CA HIS A 56 21.47 1.18 -19.54
C HIS A 56 20.40 0.57 -18.62
N ASP A 57 20.67 -0.62 -18.10
CA ASP A 57 20.00 -1.13 -16.90
C ASP A 57 20.28 -0.13 -15.78
N ASN A 58 19.37 0.83 -15.66
CA ASN A 58 19.44 1.90 -14.68
C ASN A 58 18.71 1.47 -13.40
N GLU A 59 18.84 0.21 -13.00
CA GLU A 59 18.31 -0.32 -11.74
C GLU A 59 18.80 0.55 -10.59
N ALA A 60 20.10 0.85 -10.53
CA ALA A 60 20.67 1.70 -9.48
C ALA A 60 20.24 3.18 -9.52
N ALA A 61 19.80 3.72 -10.67
CA ALA A 61 19.23 5.07 -10.73
C ALA A 61 17.73 5.07 -10.40
N ARG A 62 16.99 4.04 -10.80
CA ARG A 62 15.59 3.83 -10.41
C ARG A 62 15.45 3.52 -8.92
N GLU A 63 16.36 2.73 -8.34
CA GLU A 63 16.42 2.43 -6.91
C GLU A 63 16.70 3.70 -6.08
N ARG A 64 17.62 4.56 -6.54
CA ARG A 64 17.88 5.87 -5.91
C ARG A 64 16.67 6.83 -6.00
N ASP A 65 15.92 6.78 -7.09
CA ASP A 65 14.73 7.62 -7.33
C ASP A 65 13.52 7.18 -6.47
N VAL A 66 13.40 5.87 -6.18
CA VAL A 66 12.36 5.33 -5.27
C VAL A 66 12.70 5.60 -3.81
N SER A 67 13.98 5.48 -3.41
CA SER A 67 14.42 5.70 -2.02
C SER A 67 14.25 7.13 -1.51
N GLU A 68 14.07 8.11 -2.40
CA GLU A 68 13.87 9.52 -2.04
C GLU A 68 12.57 10.10 -2.58
N ALA A 69 11.64 9.24 -3.01
CA ALA A 69 10.39 9.66 -3.62
C ALA A 69 9.63 10.67 -2.72
N GLY A 70 9.77 10.59 -1.40
CA GLY A 70 9.10 11.44 -0.42
C GLY A 70 9.73 12.81 -0.19
N ARG A 71 10.91 13.12 -0.72
CA ARG A 71 11.61 14.39 -0.44
C ARG A 71 10.74 15.60 -0.78
N GLY A 72 10.60 16.49 0.20
CA GLY A 72 9.78 17.70 0.08
C GLY A 72 8.26 17.44 0.06
N ARG A 73 7.83 16.21 0.37
CA ARG A 73 6.42 15.83 0.55
C ARG A 73 6.11 15.59 2.03
N VAL A 74 4.85 15.81 2.40
CA VAL A 74 4.37 15.74 3.77
C VAL A 74 3.30 14.67 3.90
N ALA A 75 3.44 13.80 4.89
CA ALA A 75 2.49 12.73 5.19
C ALA A 75 1.88 12.89 6.59
N ILE A 76 0.56 12.73 6.68
CA ILE A 76 -0.17 12.53 7.93
C ILE A 76 -0.41 11.03 8.12
N VAL A 77 -0.07 10.47 9.27
CA VAL A 77 -0.40 9.07 9.62
C VAL A 77 -1.12 9.04 10.96
N THR A 78 -2.40 8.69 10.98
CA THR A 78 -3.12 8.55 12.26
C THR A 78 -2.70 7.29 12.99
N GLY A 79 -2.42 7.37 14.30
CA GLY A 79 -2.03 6.20 15.09
C GLY A 79 -0.67 5.60 14.72
N GLY A 80 0.29 6.43 14.30
CA GLY A 80 1.58 6.01 13.76
C GLY A 80 2.66 5.68 14.79
N THR A 81 2.32 5.40 16.05
CA THR A 81 3.30 5.21 17.14
C THR A 81 3.64 3.74 17.44
N ARG A 82 2.86 2.78 16.96
CA ARG A 82 3.08 1.34 17.18
C ARG A 82 2.50 0.48 16.06
N GLY A 83 2.84 -0.81 16.03
CA GLY A 83 2.30 -1.78 15.07
C GLY A 83 2.41 -1.33 13.61
N ILE A 84 1.32 -1.50 12.86
CA ILE A 84 1.23 -1.14 11.42
C ILE A 84 1.54 0.34 11.20
N GLY A 85 0.99 1.22 12.05
CA GLY A 85 1.17 2.67 11.93
C GLY A 85 2.64 3.08 12.06
N ALA A 86 3.37 2.51 13.02
CA ALA A 86 4.81 2.77 13.18
C ALA A 86 5.61 2.31 11.95
N ALA A 87 5.30 1.14 11.40
CA ALA A 87 5.97 0.64 10.20
C ALA A 87 5.70 1.54 8.97
N ILE A 88 4.48 2.06 8.83
CA ILE A 88 4.15 3.03 7.78
C ILE A 88 4.94 4.33 7.97
N VAL A 89 4.94 4.89 9.19
CA VAL A 89 5.71 6.11 9.51
C VAL A 89 7.19 5.91 9.22
N GLN A 90 7.76 4.79 9.67
CA GLN A 90 9.17 4.46 9.46
C GLN A 90 9.52 4.42 7.98
N LEU A 91 8.74 3.70 7.15
CA LEU A 91 9.02 3.63 5.71
C LEU A 91 8.86 4.99 5.01
N LEU A 92 7.86 5.79 5.39
CA LEU A 92 7.70 7.12 4.80
C LEU A 92 8.87 8.04 5.16
N LEU A 93 9.39 7.97 6.39
CA LEU A 93 10.62 8.66 6.78
C LEU A 93 11.84 8.13 6.01
N GLU A 94 11.97 6.82 5.82
CA GLU A 94 13.03 6.22 4.98
C GLU A 94 13.00 6.78 3.56
N GLN A 95 11.81 7.05 3.01
CA GLN A 95 11.60 7.66 1.69
C GLN A 95 11.76 9.19 1.66
N GLY A 96 12.04 9.82 2.80
CA GLY A 96 12.29 11.26 2.90
C GLY A 96 11.04 12.13 3.06
N PHE A 97 9.88 11.56 3.39
CA PHE A 97 8.70 12.37 3.77
C PHE A 97 8.96 13.09 5.10
N ALA A 98 8.44 14.31 5.22
CA ALA A 98 8.13 14.88 6.53
C ALA A 98 6.85 14.20 7.04
N VAL A 99 6.92 13.49 8.17
CA VAL A 99 5.78 12.71 8.68
C VAL A 99 5.27 13.31 9.99
N ALA A 100 3.99 13.64 10.03
CA ALA A 100 3.28 13.95 11.26
C ALA A 100 2.31 12.83 11.62
N THR A 101 2.32 12.43 12.88
CA THR A 101 1.51 11.35 13.44
C THR A 101 0.80 11.79 14.71
N CYS A 102 -0.27 11.10 15.04
CA CYS A 102 -0.98 11.34 16.29
C CYS A 102 -1.29 10.07 17.06
N GLY A 103 -1.59 10.26 18.33
CA GLY A 103 -2.17 9.28 19.23
C GLY A 103 -2.73 10.01 20.45
N ARG A 104 -3.37 9.27 21.37
CA ARG A 104 -3.87 9.85 22.63
C ARG A 104 -2.77 10.06 23.66
N THR A 105 -1.66 9.34 23.52
CA THR A 105 -0.56 9.32 24.47
C THR A 105 0.74 9.43 23.68
N PRO A 106 1.68 10.30 24.10
CA PRO A 106 2.97 10.39 23.45
C PRO A 106 3.72 9.06 23.51
N PRO A 107 4.46 8.70 22.45
CA PRO A 107 5.35 7.55 22.51
C PRO A 107 6.53 7.84 23.45
N GLN A 108 7.18 6.80 23.95
CA GLN A 108 8.42 6.94 24.73
C GLN A 108 9.52 7.59 23.89
N GLU A 109 9.63 7.17 22.63
CA GLU A 109 10.56 7.71 21.64
C GLU A 109 9.82 7.94 20.31
N PRO A 110 10.14 9.01 19.58
CA PRO A 110 9.59 9.22 18.25
C PRO A 110 10.09 8.13 17.29
N VAL A 111 9.26 7.76 16.31
CA VAL A 111 9.72 6.91 15.21
C VAL A 111 10.72 7.72 14.38
N THR A 112 11.89 7.14 14.13
CA THR A 112 12.97 7.78 13.36
C THR A 112 13.45 6.89 12.22
N ALA A 113 13.89 7.50 11.12
CA ALA A 113 14.61 6.83 10.04
C ALA A 113 15.44 7.84 9.24
N ASN A 114 16.62 7.45 8.78
CA ASN A 114 17.51 8.27 7.94
C ASN A 114 17.76 9.69 8.48
N GLY A 115 17.86 9.84 9.82
CA GLY A 115 18.07 11.13 10.48
C GLY A 115 16.83 12.02 10.58
N LEU A 116 15.68 11.55 10.10
CA LEU A 116 14.37 12.20 10.27
C LEU A 116 13.62 11.58 11.45
N ALA A 117 12.81 12.38 12.12
CA ALA A 117 11.92 11.96 13.19
C ALA A 117 10.48 12.37 12.88
N ALA A 118 9.52 11.51 13.18
CA ALA A 118 8.12 11.84 13.03
C ALA A 118 7.69 12.89 14.06
N GLU A 119 6.96 13.91 13.61
CA GLU A 119 6.30 14.86 14.50
C GLU A 119 5.11 14.19 15.17
N PHE A 120 5.03 14.22 16.49
CA PHE A 120 3.91 13.67 17.24
C PHE A 120 3.04 14.78 17.81
N GLU A 121 1.71 14.64 17.67
CA GLU A 121 0.74 15.46 18.38
C GLU A 121 -0.29 14.59 19.12
N SER A 122 -0.62 14.98 20.35
CA SER A 122 -1.69 14.32 21.09
C SER A 122 -3.04 14.73 20.53
N CYS A 123 -3.75 13.82 19.88
CA CYS A 123 -5.02 14.08 19.23
C CYS A 123 -5.94 12.87 19.33
N ASP A 124 -7.16 13.06 19.82
CA ASP A 124 -8.23 12.07 19.67
C ASP A 124 -8.95 12.32 18.35
N ILE A 125 -8.68 11.47 17.36
CA ILE A 125 -9.22 11.63 16.00
C ILE A 125 -10.75 11.50 15.90
N ARG A 126 -11.42 11.13 17.00
CA ARG A 126 -12.89 11.14 17.09
C ARG A 126 -13.47 12.53 17.32
N ASP A 127 -12.64 13.51 17.68
CA ASP A 127 -13.01 14.91 17.82
C ASP A 127 -12.68 15.67 16.52
N PRO A 128 -13.68 16.07 15.71
CA PRO A 128 -13.45 16.74 14.43
C PRO A 128 -12.76 18.10 14.57
N GLU A 129 -12.97 18.82 15.68
CA GLU A 129 -12.35 20.13 15.91
C GLU A 129 -10.86 19.96 16.23
N ALA A 130 -10.52 18.99 17.10
CA ALA A 130 -9.13 18.65 17.39
C ALA A 130 -8.38 18.15 16.14
N VAL A 131 -9.03 17.34 15.30
CA VAL A 131 -8.47 16.88 14.02
C VAL A 131 -8.19 18.04 13.08
N ARG A 132 -9.12 19.00 12.97
CA ARG A 132 -8.95 20.18 12.12
C ARG A 132 -7.79 21.04 12.59
N ALA A 133 -7.71 21.32 13.90
CA ALA A 133 -6.63 22.11 14.49
C ALA A 133 -5.26 21.44 14.26
N TRP A 134 -5.16 20.13 14.46
CA TRP A 134 -3.94 19.37 14.22
C TRP A 134 -3.49 19.44 12.75
N ILE A 135 -4.39 19.15 11.81
CA ILE A 135 -4.09 19.15 10.38
C ILE A 135 -3.68 20.55 9.90
N ASP A 136 -4.40 21.60 10.34
CA ASP A 136 -4.06 22.97 10.01
C ASP A 136 -2.70 23.38 10.61
N GLY A 137 -2.38 22.90 11.81
CA GLY A 137 -1.07 23.08 12.43
C GLY A 137 0.07 22.45 11.62
N VAL A 138 -0.11 21.20 11.16
CA VAL A 138 0.88 20.54 10.30
C VAL A 138 1.02 21.27 8.97
N ALA A 139 -0.09 21.63 8.32
CA ALA A 139 -0.08 22.37 7.07
C ALA A 139 0.56 23.76 7.23
N GLY A 140 0.36 24.43 8.36
CA GLY A 140 0.99 25.72 8.66
C GLY A 140 2.52 25.62 8.81
N ARG A 141 3.02 24.53 9.41
CA ARG A 141 4.47 24.30 9.56
C ARG A 141 5.17 23.93 8.26
N HIS A 142 4.54 23.08 7.45
CA HIS A 142 5.16 22.52 6.23
C HIS A 142 4.70 23.17 4.92
N GLY A 143 3.64 23.97 4.96
CA GLY A 143 3.04 24.63 3.80
C GLY A 143 2.23 23.70 2.88
N ARG A 144 2.18 22.38 3.14
CA ARG A 144 1.54 21.37 2.29
C ARG A 144 1.18 20.09 3.04
N ILE A 145 0.30 19.29 2.45
CA ILE A 145 0.03 17.89 2.82
C ILE A 145 -0.14 17.11 1.52
N ASP A 146 0.62 16.02 1.34
CA ASP A 146 0.65 15.22 0.11
C ASP A 146 0.02 13.84 0.29
N LEU A 147 0.06 13.31 1.51
CA LEU A 147 -0.46 12.00 1.84
C LEU A 147 -1.20 12.04 3.18
N VAL A 148 -2.37 11.43 3.23
CA VAL A 148 -3.04 11.10 4.49
C VAL A 148 -3.22 9.59 4.56
N VAL A 149 -2.76 8.99 5.65
CA VAL A 149 -2.97 7.57 5.96
C VAL A 149 -3.90 7.46 7.17
N ASN A 150 -5.14 7.05 6.90
CA ASN A 150 -6.12 6.74 7.95
C ASN A 150 -5.85 5.34 8.49
N ASN A 151 -4.85 5.24 9.37
CA ASN A 151 -4.40 3.98 9.98
C ASN A 151 -5.05 3.70 11.34
N ALA A 152 -5.29 4.73 12.16
CA ALA A 152 -5.85 4.53 13.50
C ALA A 152 -7.21 3.81 13.43
N GLY A 153 -7.35 2.75 14.23
CA GLY A 153 -8.53 1.91 14.23
C GLY A 153 -8.34 0.66 15.08
N GLY A 154 -9.37 -0.19 15.09
CA GLY A 154 -9.42 -1.43 15.83
C GLY A 154 -10.70 -1.58 16.65
N SER A 155 -10.86 -2.74 17.27
CA SER A 155 -11.97 -3.07 18.15
C SER A 155 -11.55 -4.18 19.12
N PRO A 156 -11.92 -4.09 20.40
CA PRO A 156 -12.00 -5.27 21.26
C PRO A 156 -13.02 -6.27 20.71
N GLN A 157 -12.89 -7.54 21.10
CA GLN A 157 -13.91 -8.56 20.85
C GLN A 157 -15.12 -8.34 21.77
N ALA A 158 -16.32 -8.45 21.23
CA ALA A 158 -17.59 -8.38 21.95
C ALA A 158 -18.69 -9.14 21.19
N GLN A 159 -19.47 -9.95 21.91
CA GLN A 159 -20.64 -10.61 21.34
C GLN A 159 -21.68 -9.56 20.93
N ALA A 160 -22.13 -9.62 19.68
CA ALA A 160 -23.09 -8.66 19.14
C ALA A 160 -24.42 -8.64 19.91
N ALA A 161 -24.82 -9.77 20.50
CA ALA A 161 -26.06 -9.89 21.28
C ALA A 161 -26.06 -9.07 22.59
N THR A 162 -24.87 -8.78 23.14
CA THR A 162 -24.73 -8.16 24.49
C THR A 162 -23.91 -6.86 24.47
N ALA A 163 -23.25 -6.54 23.35
CA ALA A 163 -22.51 -5.30 23.19
C ALA A 163 -23.41 -4.07 23.41
N SER A 164 -22.98 -3.15 24.28
CA SER A 164 -23.75 -1.92 24.55
C SER A 164 -23.85 -1.01 23.32
N PRO A 165 -24.93 -0.21 23.17
CA PRO A 165 -25.03 0.78 22.11
C PRO A 165 -23.83 1.74 22.07
N ARG A 166 -23.37 2.21 23.24
CA ARG A 166 -22.20 3.08 23.39
C ARG A 166 -20.92 2.42 22.85
N PHE A 167 -20.75 1.11 23.02
CA PHE A 167 -19.62 0.39 22.45
C PHE A 167 -19.67 0.46 20.92
N SER A 168 -20.82 0.12 20.33
CA SER A 168 -21.02 0.15 18.87
C SER A 168 -20.79 1.54 18.28
N GLU A 169 -21.34 2.59 18.90
CA GLU A 169 -21.12 3.98 18.51
C GLU A 169 -19.64 4.36 18.50
N ARG A 170 -18.89 3.95 19.53
CA ARG A 170 -17.46 4.27 19.64
C ARG A 170 -16.63 3.54 18.59
N ILE A 171 -16.99 2.31 18.22
CA ILE A 171 -16.32 1.57 17.14
C ILE A 171 -16.59 2.23 15.78
N LEU A 172 -17.84 2.62 15.50
CA LEU A 172 -18.19 3.36 14.27
C LEU A 172 -17.49 4.73 14.21
N GLN A 173 -17.50 5.48 15.31
CA GLN A 173 -16.81 6.77 15.40
C GLN A 173 -15.33 6.64 15.07
N LEU A 174 -14.64 5.64 15.65
CA LEU A 174 -13.21 5.46 15.44
C LEU A 174 -12.87 4.94 14.04
N ASN A 175 -13.63 3.97 13.53
CA ASN A 175 -13.21 3.20 12.35
C ASN A 175 -13.83 3.68 11.02
N LEU A 176 -14.86 4.53 11.08
CA LEU A 176 -15.56 5.05 9.91
C LEU A 176 -15.61 6.58 9.90
N LEU A 177 -16.17 7.19 10.95
CA LEU A 177 -16.35 8.65 10.97
C LEU A 177 -15.03 9.41 11.12
N ALA A 178 -14.11 8.94 11.97
CA ALA A 178 -12.82 9.60 12.14
C ALA A 178 -11.99 9.65 10.83
N PRO A 179 -11.83 8.55 10.05
CA PRO A 179 -11.22 8.62 8.73
C PRO A 179 -11.86 9.66 7.79
N LEU A 180 -13.20 9.78 7.81
CA LEU A 180 -13.91 10.81 7.04
C LEU A 180 -13.52 12.22 7.48
N HIS A 181 -13.56 12.50 8.78
CA HIS A 181 -13.25 13.83 9.31
C HIS A 181 -11.79 14.24 9.07
N VAL A 182 -10.84 13.30 9.23
CA VAL A 182 -9.43 13.51 8.91
C VAL A 182 -9.27 13.83 7.42
N SER A 183 -9.94 13.08 6.55
CA SER A 183 -9.90 13.30 5.11
C SER A 183 -10.48 14.67 4.72
N GLN A 184 -11.61 15.06 5.32
CA GLN A 184 -12.25 16.36 5.07
C GLN A 184 -11.38 17.53 5.54
N ALA A 185 -10.79 17.44 6.73
CA ALA A 185 -9.89 18.47 7.24
C ALA A 185 -8.63 18.64 6.36
N ALA A 186 -8.11 17.55 5.79
CA ALA A 186 -6.94 17.59 4.92
C ALA A 186 -7.27 17.94 3.45
N TYR A 187 -8.53 17.88 3.03
CA TYR A 187 -8.93 17.96 1.62
C TYR A 187 -8.36 19.17 0.89
N ARG A 188 -8.45 20.37 1.46
CA ARG A 188 -7.93 21.59 0.82
C ARG A 188 -6.42 21.52 0.51
N HIS A 189 -5.65 20.88 1.39
CA HIS A 189 -4.21 20.75 1.26
C HIS A 189 -3.82 19.65 0.27
N LEU A 190 -4.53 18.52 0.34
CA LEU A 190 -4.38 17.41 -0.62
C LEU A 190 -4.74 17.86 -2.05
N ARG A 191 -5.81 18.64 -2.20
CA ARG A 191 -6.20 19.23 -3.48
C ARG A 191 -5.10 20.13 -4.05
N ALA A 192 -4.51 20.99 -3.22
CA ALA A 192 -3.44 21.89 -3.64
C ALA A 192 -2.17 21.14 -4.07
N SER A 193 -1.85 20.02 -3.42
CA SER A 193 -0.67 19.19 -3.72
C SER A 193 -0.91 18.12 -4.78
N ARG A 194 -2.16 17.90 -5.22
CA ARG A 194 -2.60 16.72 -5.99
C ARG A 194 -2.24 15.41 -5.28
N GLY A 195 -2.45 15.41 -3.96
CA GLY A 195 -2.09 14.34 -3.04
C GLY A 195 -2.99 13.11 -3.09
N ALA A 196 -2.81 12.25 -2.09
CA ALA A 196 -3.57 11.01 -1.97
C ALA A 196 -3.99 10.71 -0.53
N ILE A 197 -5.05 9.91 -0.42
CA ILE A 197 -5.51 9.31 0.83
C ILE A 197 -5.40 7.79 0.71
N VAL A 198 -4.87 7.16 1.76
CA VAL A 198 -4.85 5.70 1.91
C VAL A 198 -5.55 5.32 3.21
N ASN A 199 -6.69 4.64 3.07
CA ASN A 199 -7.46 4.12 4.21
C ASN A 199 -6.97 2.72 4.57
N ILE A 200 -6.57 2.50 5.82
CA ILE A 200 -6.23 1.15 6.30
C ILE A 200 -7.53 0.44 6.70
N ALA A 201 -7.98 -0.45 5.83
CA ALA A 201 -9.13 -1.31 6.04
C ALA A 201 -8.70 -2.65 6.67
N SER A 202 -9.55 -3.67 6.59
CA SER A 202 -9.29 -5.00 7.13
C SER A 202 -10.06 -6.03 6.33
N VAL A 203 -9.56 -7.27 6.29
CA VAL A 203 -10.31 -8.43 5.82
C VAL A 203 -11.69 -8.56 6.48
N SER A 204 -11.85 -8.05 7.71
CA SER A 204 -13.14 -7.98 8.42
C SER A 204 -14.19 -7.11 7.70
N GLY A 205 -13.79 -6.23 6.79
CA GLY A 205 -14.70 -5.41 5.97
C GLY A 205 -15.21 -6.11 4.71
N VAL A 206 -14.62 -7.25 4.32
CA VAL A 206 -14.97 -8.00 3.10
C VAL A 206 -15.42 -9.43 3.37
N ARG A 207 -15.37 -9.88 4.63
CA ARG A 207 -15.82 -11.21 5.06
C ARG A 207 -16.50 -11.14 6.43
N PRO A 208 -17.26 -12.19 6.83
CA PRO A 208 -17.86 -12.26 8.15
C PRO A 208 -16.82 -12.11 9.28
N SER A 209 -17.20 -11.41 10.34
CA SER A 209 -16.30 -11.01 11.42
C SER A 209 -17.00 -11.26 12.79
N PRO A 210 -17.11 -12.53 13.22
CA PRO A 210 -17.70 -12.86 14.52
C PRO A 210 -16.92 -12.18 15.65
N ASP A 211 -17.64 -11.85 16.74
CA ASP A 211 -17.15 -11.09 17.90
C ASP A 211 -16.58 -9.70 17.60
N THR A 212 -16.62 -9.27 16.34
CA THR A 212 -16.19 -7.94 15.89
C THR A 212 -17.14 -7.40 14.80
N ALA A 213 -18.41 -7.81 14.84
CA ALA A 213 -19.40 -7.55 13.79
C ALA A 213 -19.53 -6.05 13.46
N ILE A 214 -19.58 -5.18 14.47
CA ILE A 214 -19.68 -3.73 14.27
C ILE A 214 -18.38 -3.13 13.69
N TYR A 215 -17.22 -3.71 14.01
CA TYR A 215 -15.94 -3.32 13.40
C TYR A 215 -15.89 -3.74 11.92
N GLY A 216 -16.35 -4.96 11.61
CA GLY A 216 -16.51 -5.42 10.22
C GLY A 216 -17.43 -4.49 9.43
N ALA A 217 -18.59 -4.12 10.00
CA ALA A 217 -19.51 -3.14 9.39
C ALA A 217 -18.86 -1.77 9.18
N ALA A 218 -18.11 -1.26 10.15
CA ALA A 218 -17.38 0.01 10.03
C ALA A 218 -16.33 -0.04 8.91
N LYS A 219 -15.56 -1.15 8.80
CA LYS A 219 -14.55 -1.33 7.76
C LYS A 219 -15.16 -1.55 6.38
N ALA A 220 -16.30 -2.23 6.26
CA ALA A 220 -17.08 -2.30 5.01
C ALA A 220 -17.56 -0.89 4.59
N GLY A 221 -18.06 -0.11 5.55
CA GLY A 221 -18.41 1.30 5.32
C GLY A 221 -17.21 2.13 4.84
N LEU A 222 -16.02 1.91 5.41
CA LEU A 222 -14.80 2.62 5.02
C LEU A 222 -14.38 2.27 3.58
N LEU A 223 -14.58 1.03 3.15
CA LEU A 223 -14.34 0.59 1.78
C LEU A 223 -15.30 1.26 0.79
N SER A 224 -16.59 1.37 1.14
CA SER A 224 -17.58 2.11 0.35
C SER A 224 -17.31 3.62 0.34
N LEU A 225 -16.85 4.17 1.46
CA LEU A 225 -16.48 5.58 1.55
C LEU A 225 -15.28 5.87 0.64
N THR A 226 -14.29 4.97 0.60
CA THR A 226 -13.09 5.09 -0.25
C THR A 226 -13.47 5.25 -1.72
N THR A 227 -14.36 4.40 -2.25
CA THR A 227 -14.78 4.48 -3.66
C THR A 227 -15.62 5.72 -3.94
N SER A 228 -16.47 6.12 -2.99
CA SER A 228 -17.29 7.33 -3.10
C SER A 228 -16.42 8.59 -3.18
N LEU A 229 -15.47 8.75 -2.25
CA LEU A 229 -14.57 9.91 -2.23
C LEU A 229 -13.60 9.92 -3.42
N ALA A 230 -13.17 8.74 -3.90
CA ALA A 230 -12.36 8.65 -5.12
C ALA A 230 -13.09 9.22 -6.35
N GLN A 231 -14.39 8.96 -6.46
CA GLN A 231 -15.24 9.49 -7.54
C GLN A 231 -15.54 10.98 -7.34
N GLU A 232 -15.75 11.41 -6.10
CA GLU A 232 -16.11 12.79 -5.77
C GLU A 232 -14.92 13.76 -5.90
N TRP A 233 -13.72 13.33 -5.48
CA TRP A 233 -12.55 14.22 -5.39
C TRP A 233 -11.54 14.03 -6.52
N GLY A 234 -11.73 13.04 -7.39
CA GLY A 234 -10.95 12.89 -8.61
C GLY A 234 -11.22 14.04 -9.60
N PRO A 235 -10.20 14.54 -10.34
CA PRO A 235 -8.81 14.10 -10.38
C PRO A 235 -7.90 14.83 -9.36
N GLU A 236 -8.47 15.63 -8.46
CA GLU A 236 -7.70 16.49 -7.55
C GLU A 236 -7.05 15.71 -6.41
N VAL A 237 -7.73 14.69 -5.87
CA VAL A 237 -7.23 13.82 -4.80
C VAL A 237 -7.51 12.36 -5.15
N ARG A 238 -6.50 11.50 -5.05
CA ARG A 238 -6.69 10.05 -5.19
C ARG A 238 -7.05 9.44 -3.84
N VAL A 239 -7.99 8.51 -3.80
CA VAL A 239 -8.41 7.86 -2.55
C VAL A 239 -8.42 6.35 -2.74
N ASN A 240 -7.65 5.62 -1.95
CA ASN A 240 -7.55 4.15 -2.04
C ASN A 240 -7.61 3.53 -0.64
N ALA A 241 -7.81 2.23 -0.58
CA ALA A 241 -7.77 1.46 0.66
C ALA A 241 -6.80 0.28 0.56
N VAL A 242 -6.23 -0.09 1.70
CA VAL A 242 -5.46 -1.33 1.88
C VAL A 242 -6.27 -2.25 2.79
N ILE A 243 -6.69 -3.41 2.27
CA ILE A 243 -7.37 -4.46 3.04
C ILE A 243 -6.31 -5.32 3.71
N VAL A 244 -6.10 -5.07 5.00
CA VAL A 244 -5.09 -5.75 5.81
C VAL A 244 -5.57 -7.12 6.27
N GLY A 245 -4.73 -8.14 6.05
CA GLY A 245 -4.93 -9.50 6.56
C GLY A 245 -4.47 -9.72 7.99
N LEU A 246 -4.03 -10.95 8.28
CA LEU A 246 -3.50 -11.34 9.59
C LEU A 246 -2.06 -10.86 9.70
N ILE A 247 -1.83 -9.87 10.55
CA ILE A 247 -0.53 -9.20 10.75
C ILE A 247 0.02 -9.51 12.14
N GLU A 248 1.31 -9.84 12.19
CA GLU A 248 2.12 -9.90 13.40
C GLU A 248 2.28 -8.49 13.98
N THR A 249 1.81 -8.30 15.21
CA THR A 249 1.93 -7.06 15.98
C THR A 249 2.28 -7.41 17.42
N GLU A 250 2.56 -6.39 18.23
CA GLU A 250 2.81 -6.54 19.67
C GLU A 250 1.60 -7.14 20.42
N SER A 251 0.42 -7.15 19.79
CA SER A 251 -0.82 -7.75 20.32
C SER A 251 -1.13 -9.13 19.71
N ALA A 252 -0.18 -9.76 19.01
CA ALA A 252 -0.37 -11.04 18.34
C ALA A 252 -0.82 -12.14 19.32
N GLU A 253 -0.24 -12.21 20.52
CA GLU A 253 -0.63 -13.23 21.51
C GLU A 253 -2.09 -13.08 21.96
N MET A 254 -2.55 -11.83 22.19
CA MET A 254 -3.95 -11.56 22.54
C MET A 254 -4.91 -11.85 21.39
N THR A 255 -4.45 -11.75 20.14
CA THR A 255 -5.31 -11.85 18.95
C THR A 255 -5.36 -13.27 18.40
N TYR A 256 -4.22 -13.96 18.39
CA TYR A 256 -4.02 -15.25 17.72
C TYR A 256 -3.66 -16.38 18.69
N GLY A 257 -3.49 -16.08 19.98
CA GLY A 257 -3.12 -17.05 21.01
C GLY A 257 -1.62 -17.35 21.03
N SER A 258 -1.29 -18.55 21.51
CA SER A 258 0.10 -18.99 21.71
C SER A 258 0.92 -18.96 20.41
N VAL A 259 2.26 -18.98 20.54
CA VAL A 259 3.18 -19.07 19.39
C VAL A 259 2.83 -20.25 18.48
N HIS A 260 2.48 -21.41 19.07
CA HIS A 260 2.06 -22.58 18.30
C HIS A 260 0.76 -22.33 17.50
N ALA A 261 -0.21 -21.61 18.08
CA ALA A 261 -1.42 -21.23 17.36
C ALA A 261 -1.10 -20.26 16.21
N GLN A 262 -0.20 -19.30 16.43
CA GLN A 262 0.26 -18.37 15.41
C GLN A 262 0.98 -19.07 14.25
N GLU A 263 1.84 -20.05 14.53
CA GLU A 263 2.51 -20.88 13.50
C GLU A 263 1.49 -21.66 12.66
N ARG A 264 0.47 -22.24 13.30
CA ARG A 264 -0.61 -22.95 12.60
C ARG A 264 -1.45 -22.00 11.73
N ILE A 265 -1.76 -20.81 12.23
CA ILE A 265 -2.45 -19.77 11.46
C ILE A 265 -1.60 -19.36 10.26
N ALA A 266 -0.31 -19.08 10.47
CA ALA A 266 0.63 -18.75 9.39
C ALA A 266 0.68 -19.83 8.30
N ALA A 267 0.74 -21.11 8.68
CA ALA A 267 0.75 -22.23 7.75
C ALA A 267 -0.57 -22.42 6.97
N SER A 268 -1.69 -21.88 7.49
CA SER A 268 -2.98 -21.89 6.78
C SER A 268 -3.07 -20.84 5.67
N LEU A 269 -2.22 -19.81 5.71
CA LEU A 269 -2.18 -18.75 4.71
C LEU A 269 -1.38 -19.20 3.48
N PRO A 270 -1.78 -18.85 2.24
CA PRO A 270 -1.04 -19.21 1.03
C PRO A 270 0.42 -18.78 1.00
N LEU A 271 0.77 -17.63 1.57
CA LEU A 271 2.16 -17.18 1.69
C LEU A 271 2.93 -17.78 2.89
N GLY A 272 2.31 -18.66 3.67
CA GLY A 272 2.95 -19.44 4.73
C GLY A 272 3.46 -18.62 5.92
N ARG A 273 3.02 -17.37 6.08
CA ARG A 273 3.41 -16.48 7.17
C ARG A 273 2.34 -15.47 7.50
N LEU A 274 2.34 -14.98 8.75
CA LEU A 274 1.67 -13.73 9.08
C LEU A 274 2.33 -12.57 8.32
N GLY A 275 1.54 -11.58 7.96
CA GLY A 275 2.07 -10.33 7.43
C GLY A 275 2.79 -9.54 8.53
N ARG A 276 3.63 -8.59 8.14
CA ARG A 276 4.33 -7.65 9.02
C ARG A 276 3.89 -6.24 8.71
N GLY A 277 4.10 -5.31 9.64
CA GLY A 277 3.82 -3.89 9.40
C GLY A 277 4.48 -3.35 8.13
N ARG A 278 5.69 -3.84 7.80
CA ARG A 278 6.41 -3.49 6.57
C ARG A 278 5.65 -3.88 5.29
N ASP A 279 4.97 -5.03 5.26
CA ASP A 279 4.18 -5.44 4.09
C ASP A 279 3.07 -4.43 3.77
N ILE A 280 2.47 -3.85 4.82
CA ILE A 280 1.43 -2.82 4.68
C ILE A 280 2.05 -1.48 4.29
N ALA A 281 3.19 -1.13 4.90
CA ALA A 281 3.91 0.09 4.60
C ALA A 281 4.29 0.18 3.11
N GLU A 282 4.82 -0.90 2.52
CA GLU A 282 5.19 -0.93 1.09
C GLU A 282 3.98 -0.70 0.18
N ALA A 283 2.82 -1.27 0.52
CA ALA A 283 1.58 -1.02 -0.22
C ALA A 283 1.11 0.44 -0.13
N VAL A 284 1.21 1.05 1.06
CA VAL A 284 0.92 2.47 1.26
C VAL A 284 1.88 3.34 0.45
N ALA A 285 3.17 3.05 0.49
CA ALA A 285 4.20 3.78 -0.25
C ALA A 285 3.96 3.70 -1.77
N PHE A 286 3.60 2.52 -2.29
CA PHE A 286 3.19 2.36 -3.68
C PHE A 286 2.00 3.27 -4.03
N LEU A 287 0.92 3.24 -3.24
CA LEU A 287 -0.27 4.05 -3.47
C LEU A 287 -0.02 5.57 -3.36
N ALA A 288 0.99 5.97 -2.58
CA ALA A 288 1.46 7.34 -2.44
C ALA A 288 2.43 7.79 -3.56
N SER A 289 2.94 6.85 -4.35
CA SER A 289 3.95 7.11 -5.38
C SER A 289 3.35 7.58 -6.71
N PRO A 290 4.16 8.21 -7.60
CA PRO A 290 3.75 8.48 -8.98
C PRO A 290 3.37 7.23 -9.79
N ALA A 291 3.87 6.05 -9.42
CA ALA A 291 3.51 4.80 -10.09
C ALA A 291 2.01 4.44 -9.94
N ALA A 292 1.36 5.00 -8.91
CA ALA A 292 -0.08 4.86 -8.66
C ALA A 292 -0.91 6.02 -9.23
N ALA A 293 -0.38 6.82 -10.18
CA ALA A 293 -1.05 8.01 -10.71
C ALA A 293 -2.45 7.75 -11.31
N TYR A 294 -2.72 6.53 -11.79
CA TYR A 294 -4.03 6.12 -12.32
C TYR A 294 -4.81 5.19 -11.36
N VAL A 295 -4.35 5.04 -10.12
CA VAL A 295 -4.99 4.21 -9.10
C VAL A 295 -5.76 5.12 -8.13
N SER A 296 -7.09 5.12 -8.27
CA SER A 296 -8.04 5.79 -7.37
C SER A 296 -9.31 4.93 -7.26
N GLY A 297 -9.85 4.80 -6.05
CA GLY A 297 -10.97 3.91 -5.72
C GLY A 297 -10.57 2.45 -5.51
N ALA A 298 -9.28 2.12 -5.55
CA ALA A 298 -8.81 0.75 -5.40
C ALA A 298 -8.90 0.26 -3.95
N GLN A 299 -9.20 -1.02 -3.79
CA GLN A 299 -9.19 -1.74 -2.52
C GLN A 299 -8.13 -2.84 -2.64
N LEU A 300 -6.90 -2.52 -2.26
CA LEU A 300 -5.74 -3.40 -2.44
C LEU A 300 -5.68 -4.41 -1.30
N GLU A 301 -5.83 -5.69 -1.62
CA GLU A 301 -5.68 -6.79 -0.67
C GLU A 301 -4.22 -7.05 -0.34
N VAL A 302 -3.86 -6.90 0.94
CA VAL A 302 -2.53 -7.19 1.48
C VAL A 302 -2.69 -8.16 2.63
N HIS A 303 -3.11 -9.38 2.29
CA HIS A 303 -3.49 -10.43 3.24
C HIS A 303 -2.86 -11.80 2.93
N GLY A 304 -1.81 -11.84 2.11
CA GLY A 304 -1.05 -13.06 1.84
C GLY A 304 -1.83 -14.20 1.18
N GLY A 305 -2.83 -13.87 0.36
CA GLY A 305 -3.71 -14.85 -0.30
C GLY A 305 -4.96 -15.24 0.49
N GLY A 306 -5.11 -14.78 1.74
CA GLY A 306 -6.35 -14.88 2.50
C GLY A 306 -6.49 -16.21 3.23
N GLU A 307 -7.56 -16.35 4.02
CA GLU A 307 -7.84 -17.59 4.74
C GLU A 307 -8.36 -18.68 3.78
N ARG A 308 -7.92 -19.92 4.04
CA ARG A 308 -8.37 -21.07 3.26
C ARG A 308 -9.83 -21.39 3.58
N PRO A 309 -10.68 -21.70 2.57
CA PRO A 309 -12.03 -22.17 2.82
C PRO A 309 -12.04 -23.46 3.67
N LEU A 310 -12.72 -23.44 4.82
CA LEU A 310 -12.75 -24.55 5.79
C LEU A 310 -13.20 -25.88 5.18
N PHE A 311 -14.15 -25.87 4.23
CA PHE A 311 -14.64 -27.10 3.61
C PHE A 311 -13.52 -27.91 2.91
N LEU A 312 -12.46 -27.26 2.44
CA LEU A 312 -11.33 -27.96 1.82
C LEU A 312 -10.49 -28.74 2.84
N GLU A 313 -10.47 -28.32 4.10
CA GLU A 313 -9.84 -29.08 5.18
C GLU A 313 -10.71 -30.28 5.55
N ILE A 314 -12.03 -30.05 5.70
CA ILE A 314 -13.00 -31.12 6.00
C ILE A 314 -12.93 -32.24 4.94
N VAL A 315 -12.97 -31.90 3.65
CA VAL A 315 -12.88 -32.88 2.55
C VAL A 315 -11.54 -33.64 2.56
N LYS A 316 -10.44 -32.96 2.91
CA LYS A 316 -9.12 -33.58 2.97
C LYS A 316 -9.01 -34.54 4.15
N ASP A 317 -9.55 -34.16 5.30
CA ASP A 317 -9.54 -34.97 6.52
C ASP A 317 -10.41 -36.23 6.35
N GLU A 318 -11.58 -36.11 5.70
CA GLU A 318 -12.40 -37.27 5.33
C GLU A 318 -11.65 -38.24 4.40
N ALA A 319 -10.96 -37.73 3.39
CA ALA A 319 -10.18 -38.56 2.46
C ALA A 319 -8.91 -39.18 3.08
N ALA A 320 -8.38 -38.59 4.15
CA ALA A 320 -7.24 -39.14 4.89
C ALA A 320 -7.65 -40.16 5.96
N GLY A 321 -8.91 -40.13 6.40
CA GLY A 321 -9.50 -41.08 7.35
C GLY A 321 -10.10 -42.34 6.71
N SER A 322 -10.21 -42.40 5.38
CA SER A 322 -10.65 -43.55 4.57
C SER A 322 -9.47 -44.31 3.96
#